data_AF-A0A9X3C6V0-F1
#
_entry.id   AF-A0A9X3C6V0-F1
#
_cell.length_a   1.000
_cell.length_b   1.000
_cell.length_c   1.000
_cell.angle_alpha   90.00
_cell.angle_beta   90.00
_cell.angle_gamma   90.00
#
_symmetry.space_group_name_H-M   'P 1'
#
loop_
_entity.id
_entity.type
_entity.pdbx_description
1 polymer ?
#
loop_
_entity_poly.entity_id
_entity_poly.type
_entity_poly.pdbx_seq_one_letter_code
_entity_poly.pdbx_strand_id
1 'polypeptide(L)' 'MRNNIDNKVLEEQYNKLYKPIIEYGFSEYNYDYRIRRTIDKKTGLVVNASVLMKEEVKNNYQFITQFDLKQIEF' A
#
# COMPACT_ATOMS: atom_id res chain seq x y z
N MET A 1 -13.00 8.67 0.00
CA MET A 1 -12.23 9.28 1.10
C MET A 1 -10.93 9.84 0.52
N ARG A 2 -10.95 11.09 0.07
CA ARG A 2 -9.77 11.90 -0.34
C ARG A 2 -9.54 12.94 0.77
N ASN A 3 -9.46 12.49 2.03
CA ASN A 3 -9.39 13.41 3.15
C ASN A 3 -7.91 13.67 3.48
N ASN A 4 -7.43 14.83 3.02
CA ASN A 4 -6.27 15.58 3.52
C ASN A 4 -5.04 14.75 3.94
N ILE A 5 -4.35 14.14 2.98
CA ILE A 5 -2.94 13.83 3.21
C ILE A 5 -2.17 15.13 2.98
N ASP A 6 -1.46 15.62 3.99
CA ASP A 6 -0.65 16.83 3.88
C ASP A 6 0.59 16.51 3.02
N ASN A 7 0.60 17.05 1.80
CA ASN A 7 1.72 16.88 0.86
C ASN A 7 3.05 17.33 1.46
N LYS A 8 3.05 18.31 2.37
CA LYS A 8 4.27 18.75 3.04
C LYS A 8 4.85 17.66 3.92
N VAL A 9 4.00 16.95 4.66
CA VAL A 9 4.43 15.82 5.50
C VAL A 9 4.97 14.67 4.64
N LEU A 10 4.32 14.36 3.51
CA LEU A 10 4.81 13.35 2.57
C LEU A 10 6.17 13.72 1.98
N GLU A 11 6.33 14.97 1.54
CA GLU A 11 7.59 15.47 0.99
C GLU A 11 8.71 15.46 2.03
N GLU A 12 8.44 15.86 3.27
CA GLU A 12 9.41 15.81 4.37
C GLU A 12 9.88 14.37 4.65
N GLN A 13 8.95 13.41 4.71
CA GLN A 13 9.30 12.00 4.87
C GLN A 13 10.10 11.47 3.68
N TYR A 14 9.70 11.84 2.46
CA TYR A 14 10.40 11.45 1.25
C TYR A 14 11.84 11.95 1.23
N ASN A 15 12.03 13.23 1.55
CA ASN A 15 13.34 13.88 1.56
C ASN A 15 14.26 13.30 2.64
N LYS A 16 13.69 12.79 3.75
CA LYS A 16 14.45 12.15 4.82
C LYS A 16 14.84 10.71 4.49
N LEU A 17 13.92 9.93 3.94
CA LEU A 17 14.09 8.47 3.80
C LEU A 17 14.64 8.07 2.43
N TYR A 18 14.19 8.71 1.36
CA TYR A 18 14.42 8.25 0.00
C TYR A 18 15.40 9.14 -0.76
N LYS A 19 15.25 10.46 -0.69
CA LYS A 19 16.13 11.39 -1.42
C LYS A 19 17.64 11.15 -1.18
N PRO A 20 18.13 10.80 0.02
CA PRO A 20 19.56 10.51 0.22
C PRO A 20 20.04 9.22 -0.46
N ILE A 21 19.11 8.33 -0.84
CA ILE A 21 19.40 7.02 -1.42
C ILE A 21 19.27 7.06 -2.94
N ILE A 22 18.22 7.73 -3.44
CA ILE A 22 17.89 7.75 -4.88
C ILE A 22 18.15 9.10 -5.55
N GLU A 23 18.45 10.14 -4.79
CA GLU A 23 18.85 11.50 -5.25
C GLU A 23 17.82 12.27 -6.11
N TYR A 24 16.65 11.69 -6.39
CA TYR A 24 15.53 12.36 -7.05
C TYR A 24 14.71 13.22 -6.08
N GLY A 25 14.10 14.30 -6.59
CA GLY A 25 13.21 15.18 -5.83
C GLY A 25 11.78 14.63 -5.77
N PHE A 26 11.03 14.99 -4.73
CA PHE A 26 9.61 14.63 -4.60
C PHE A 26 8.79 15.21 -5.77
N SER A 27 7.82 14.43 -6.25
CA SER A 27 6.99 14.79 -7.40
C SER A 27 5.50 14.62 -7.07
N GLU A 28 4.88 13.54 -7.54
CA GLU A 28 3.47 13.22 -7.37
C GLU A 28 3.36 11.90 -6.60
N TYR A 29 2.76 11.95 -5.42
CA TYR A 29 2.51 10.77 -4.59
C TYR A 29 1.19 10.10 -4.99
N ASN A 30 1.26 8.82 -5.32
CA ASN A 30 0.11 7.99 -5.62
C ASN A 30 0.07 6.80 -4.67
N TYR A 31 -1.14 6.42 -4.25
CA TYR A 31 -1.35 5.23 -3.43
C TYR A 31 -2.58 4.45 -3.91
N ASP A 32 -2.50 3.13 -3.85
CA ASP A 32 -3.58 2.20 -4.15
C ASP A 32 -3.64 1.14 -3.05
N TYR A 33 -4.80 1.05 -2.40
CA TYR A 33 -5.05 0.10 -1.34
C TYR A 33 -6.24 -0.78 -1.70
N ARG A 34 -5.98 -2.07 -1.87
CA ARG A 34 -7.00 -3.06 -2.25
C ARG A 34 -7.04 -4.17 -1.22
N ILE A 35 -8.20 -4.33 -0.58
CA ILE A 35 -8.51 -5.47 0.26
C ILE A 35 -9.57 -6.31 -0.44
N ARG A 36 -9.32 -7.61 -0.57
CA ARG A 36 -10.31 -8.60 -1.01
C ARG A 36 -10.38 -9.72 0.01
N ARG A 37 -11.59 -10.19 0.31
CA ARG A 37 -11.82 -11.36 1.17
C ARG A 37 -12.96 -12.21 0.63
N THR A 38 -12.82 -13.52 0.77
CA THR A 38 -13.91 -14.47 0.58
C THR A 38 -14.30 -15.05 1.93
N ILE A 39 -15.60 -15.05 2.19
CA ILE A 39 -16.20 -15.61 3.39
C ILE A 39 -17.07 -16.79 2.98
N ASP A 40 -16.91 -17.91 3.66
CA ASP A 40 -17.85 -19.03 3.55
C ASP A 40 -19.19 -18.60 4.13
N LYS A 41 -20.25 -18.64 3.31
CA LYS A 41 -21.58 -18.14 3.72
C LYS A 41 -22.25 -19.03 4.78
N LYS A 42 -21.88 -20.30 4.89
CA LYS A 42 -22.46 -21.25 5.85
C LYS A 42 -21.79 -21.12 7.22
N THR A 43 -20.46 -21.03 7.25
CA THR A 43 -19.69 -21.00 8.49
C THR A 43 -19.34 -19.58 8.97
N GLY A 44 -19.40 -18.59 8.06
CA GLY A 44 -18.99 -17.21 8.34
C GLY A 44 -17.48 -17.01 8.40
N LEU A 45 -16.67 -18.05 8.14
CA LEU A 45 -15.23 -18.01 8.24
C LEU A 45 -14.58 -17.41 6.98
N VAL A 46 -13.44 -16.74 7.15
CA VAL A 46 -12.63 -16.23 6.05
C VAL A 46 -11.87 -17.40 5.42
N VAL A 47 -12.19 -17.70 4.16
CA VAL A 47 -11.52 -18.76 3.38
C VAL A 47 -10.24 -18.24 2.77
N ASN A 48 -10.29 -17.00 2.27
CA ASN A 48 -9.12 -16.30 1.75
C ASN A 48 -9.25 -14.80 1.94
N ALA A 49 -8.11 -14.13 2.03
CA ALA A 49 -8.00 -12.69 1.89
C ALA A 49 -6.72 -12.31 1.19
N SER A 50 -6.74 -11.19 0.47
CA SER A 50 -5.57 -10.55 -0.11
C SER A 50 -5.61 -9.06 0.19
N VAL A 51 -4.48 -8.53 0.59
CA VAL A 51 -4.26 -7.09 0.77
C VAL A 51 -3.10 -6.69 -0.13
N LEU A 52 -3.33 -5.70 -0.97
CA LEU A 52 -2.30 -5.05 -1.78
C LEU A 52 -2.25 -3.58 -1.38
N MET A 53 -1.09 -3.17 -0.87
CA MET A 53 -0.71 -1.77 -0.69
C MET A 53 0.32 -1.43 -1.73
N LYS A 54 0.04 -0.41 -2.52
CA LYS A 54 0.99 0.18 -3.46
C LYS A 54 1.10 1.66 -3.15
N GLU A 55 2.32 2.12 -2.93
CA GLU A 55 2.66 3.53 -2.74
C GLU A 55 3.79 3.91 -3.67
N GLU A 56 3.68 5.03 -4.37
CA GLU A 56 4.68 5.45 -5.35
C GLU A 56 4.83 6.96 -5.41
N VAL A 57 6.07 7.39 -5.67
CA VAL A 57 6.36 8.75 -6.11
C VAL A 57 6.74 8.66 -7.58
N LYS A 58 5.97 9.33 -8.44
CA LYS A 58 6.07 9.25 -9.89
C LYS A 58 7.50 9.52 -10.37
N ASN A 59 8.01 8.65 -11.25
CA ASN A 59 9.38 8.66 -11.77
C ASN A 59 10.50 8.42 -10.74
N ASN A 60 10.17 8.06 -9.50
CA ASN A 60 11.15 7.87 -8.42
C ASN A 60 11.16 6.42 -7.92
N TYR A 61 10.13 6.01 -7.18
CA TYR A 61 10.05 4.66 -6.61
C TYR A 61 8.61 4.14 -6.58
N GLN A 62 8.49 2.83 -6.37
CA GLN A 62 7.25 2.15 -6.04
C GLN A 62 7.52 1.13 -4.92
N PHE A 63 6.74 1.23 -3.84
CA PHE A 63 6.65 0.22 -2.79
C PHE A 63 5.38 -0.59 -2.98
N ILE A 64 5.54 -1.91 -3.02
CA ILE A 64 4.43 -2.86 -3.07
C ILE A 64 4.54 -3.77 -1.86
N THR A 65 3.51 -3.77 -1.02
CA THR A 65 3.34 -4.73 0.05
C THR A 65 2.12 -5.58 -0.24
N GLN A 66 2.32 -6.89 -0.27
CA GLN A 66 1.26 -7.86 -0.49
C GLN A 66 1.16 -8.80 0.71
N PHE A 67 -0.05 -9.00 1.19
CA PHE A 67 -0.35 -9.95 2.26
C PHE A 67 -1.47 -10.87 1.80
N ASP A 68 -1.22 -12.17 1.83
CA ASP A 68 -2.21 -13.18 1.47
C ASP A 68 -2.50 -14.08 2.68
N LEU A 69 -3.78 -14.24 2.98
CA LEU A 69 -4.28 -15.16 3.98
C LEU A 69 -5.07 -16.26 3.27
N LYS A 70 -4.76 -17.51 3.58
CA LYS A 70 -5.47 -18.68 3.06
C LYS A 70 -5.75 -19.66 4.20
N GLN A 71 -6.98 -20.13 4.29
CA GLN A 71 -7.29 -21.29 5.10
C GLN A 71 -6.56 -22.51 4.52
N ILE A 72 -5.81 -23.23 5.35
CA ILE A 72 -5.10 -24.45 4.96
C ILE A 72 -5.97 -25.64 5.38
N GLU A 73 -6.41 -26.41 4.40
CA GLU A 73 -7.07 -27.70 4.62
C GLU A 73 -5.99 -28.80 4.56
N PHE A 74 -6.03 -29.73 5.51
CA PHE A 74 -5.15 -30.91 5.59
C PHE A 74 -5.96 -32.18 5.34
#